data_AF-A0A940L1Y1-F1
#
_entry.id   AF-A0A940L1Y1-F1
#
_cell.length_a   1.000
_cell.length_b   1.000
_cell.length_c   1.000
_cell.angle_alpha   90.00
_cell.angle_beta   90.00
_cell.angle_gamma   90.00
#
_symmetry.space_group_name_H-M   'P 1'
#
loop_
_entity.id
_entity.type
_entity.pdbx_description
1 polymer ?
#
loop_
_entity_poly.entity_id
_entity_poly.type
_entity_poly.pdbx_seq_one_letter_code
_entity_poly.pdbx_strand_id
1 'polypeptide(L)'
;MNTDTLLKIVETQLQETKNMREKSADFVNRVVMIYALQLMKQGNIPMDYMEEVLEDLEAEVIEIYRKKTYGFLTLEEYRRHKFRQKDDQ
;
A
#
# COMPACT_ATOMS: atom_id res chain seq x y z
N MET A 1 -6.30 10.46 -13.88
CA MET A 1 -5.85 9.05 -13.91
C MET A 1 -4.69 8.85 -12.92
N ASN A 2 -4.93 9.09 -11.62
CA ASN A 2 -3.92 8.94 -10.56
C ASN A 2 -4.12 7.67 -9.71
N THR A 3 -5.35 7.17 -9.67
CA THR A 3 -5.77 5.94 -8.99
C THR A 3 -4.98 4.71 -9.46
N ASP A 4 -4.63 4.65 -10.76
CA ASP A 4 -3.85 3.55 -11.33
C ASP A 4 -2.45 3.45 -10.71
N THR A 5 -1.83 4.58 -10.34
CA THR A 5 -0.48 4.59 -9.78
C THR A 5 -0.50 4.12 -8.34
N LEU A 6 -1.42 4.62 -7.52
CA LEU A 6 -1.58 4.19 -6.13
C LEU A 6 -1.90 2.69 -6.05
N LEU A 7 -2.84 2.23 -6.88
CA LEU A 7 -3.21 0.83 -6.97
C LEU A 7 -1.99 -0.05 -7.32
N LYS A 8 -1.20 0.34 -8.33
CA LYS A 8 0.03 -0.38 -8.70
C LYS A 8 1.04 -0.43 -7.57
N ILE A 9 1.20 0.65 -6.80
CA ILE A 9 2.08 0.68 -5.64
C ILE A 9 1.57 -0.32 -4.60
N VAL A 10 0.28 -0.28 -4.24
CA VAL A 10 -0.31 -1.24 -3.28
C VAL A 10 -0.06 -2.67 -3.74
N GLU A 11 -0.38 -3.00 -5.00
CA GLU A 11 -0.22 -4.35 -5.55
C GLU A 11 1.24 -4.82 -5.56
N THR A 12 2.18 -3.90 -5.85
CA THR A 12 3.61 -4.18 -5.82
C THR A 12 4.07 -4.44 -4.39
N GLN A 13 3.66 -3.61 -3.44
CA GLN A 13 4.06 -3.75 -2.04
C GLN A 13 3.41 -4.97 -1.36
N LEU A 14 2.23 -5.38 -1.82
CA LEU A 14 1.58 -6.61 -1.35
C LEU A 14 2.42 -7.86 -1.68
N GLN A 15 3.12 -7.85 -2.81
CA GLN A 15 3.97 -8.96 -3.27
C GLN A 15 5.33 -9.04 -2.56
N GLU A 16 5.75 -7.98 -1.85
CA GLU A 16 7.04 -7.96 -1.16
C GLU A 16 7.05 -8.94 0.03
N THR A 17 7.89 -9.97 -0.04
CA THR A 17 7.96 -11.05 0.95
C THR A 17 9.13 -10.91 1.93
N LYS A 18 10.01 -9.91 1.76
CA LYS A 18 11.15 -9.69 2.69
C LYS A 18 10.70 -9.46 4.15
N ASN A 19 9.53 -8.87 4.35
CA ASN A 19 8.94 -8.68 5.68
C ASN A 19 7.56 -9.34 5.79
N MET A 20 7.55 -10.67 5.93
CA MET A 20 6.30 -11.43 6.01
C MET A 20 5.42 -11.06 7.20
N ARG A 21 6.00 -10.60 8.31
CA ARG A 21 5.29 -10.28 9.57
C ARG A 21 4.96 -8.80 9.73
N GLU A 22 5.01 -8.05 8.64
CA GLU A 22 4.60 -6.64 8.59
C GLU A 22 3.14 -6.50 9.07
N LYS A 23 2.90 -5.58 10.01
CA LYS A 23 1.54 -5.26 10.45
C LYS A 23 0.85 -4.44 9.36
N SER A 24 -0.48 -4.58 9.27
CA SER A 24 -1.27 -3.85 8.27
C SER A 24 -1.10 -2.33 8.37
N ALA A 25 -0.99 -1.77 9.57
CA ALA A 25 -0.74 -0.33 9.77
C ALA A 25 0.63 0.10 9.21
N ASP A 26 1.68 -0.69 9.45
CA ASP A 26 3.03 -0.40 8.94
C ASP A 26 3.05 -0.46 7.41
N PHE A 27 2.33 -1.43 6.83
CA PHE A 27 2.15 -1.54 5.38
C PHE A 27 1.46 -0.31 4.79
N VAL A 28 0.33 0.10 5.36
CA VAL A 28 -0.45 1.26 4.91
C VAL A 28 0.41 2.52 4.97
N ASN A 29 1.02 2.81 6.12
CA ASN A 29 1.89 3.97 6.32
C ASN A 29 3.01 4.02 5.28
N ARG A 30 3.65 2.88 5.02
CA ARG A 30 4.73 2.79 4.03
C ARG A 30 4.24 3.08 2.61
N VAL A 31 3.09 2.56 2.21
CA VAL A 31 2.50 2.83 0.88
C VAL A 31 2.13 4.30 0.73
N VAL A 32 1.46 4.88 1.74
CA VAL A 32 1.10 6.31 1.79
C VAL A 32 2.34 7.17 1.59
N MET A 33 3.42 6.90 2.35
CA MET A 33 4.67 7.65 2.23
C MET A 33 5.33 7.50 0.85
N ILE A 34 5.31 6.30 0.25
CA ILE A 34 5.85 6.10 -1.11
C ILE A 34 5.09 6.97 -2.11
N TYR A 35 3.76 7.00 -2.03
CA TYR A 35 2.95 7.74 -2.99
C TYR A 35 3.00 9.26 -2.73
N ALA A 36 2.96 9.70 -1.48
CA ALA A 36 3.13 11.11 -1.10
C ALA A 36 4.46 11.67 -1.64
N LEU A 37 5.56 10.93 -1.50
CA LEU A 37 6.85 11.32 -2.06
C LEU A 37 6.83 11.45 -3.60
N GLN A 38 6.03 10.64 -4.31
CA GLN A 38 5.86 10.78 -5.75
C GLN A 38 5.07 12.04 -6.11
N LEU A 39 3.99 12.33 -5.38
CA LEU A 39 3.20 13.54 -5.58
C LEU A 39 4.01 14.82 -5.28
N MET A 40 4.83 14.79 -4.23
CA MET A 40 5.75 15.89 -3.90
C MET A 40 6.75 16.15 -5.03
N LYS A 41 7.35 15.09 -5.60
CA LYS A 41 8.29 15.21 -6.73
C LYS A 41 7.66 15.79 -7.99
N GLN A 42 6.34 15.61 -8.17
CA GLN A 42 5.59 16.15 -9.30
C GLN A 42 5.17 17.62 -9.07
N GLY A 43 5.40 18.17 -7.88
CA GLY A 43 4.98 19.53 -7.51
C GLY A 43 3.48 19.66 -7.25
N ASN A 44 2.79 18.55 -6.98
CA ASN A 44 1.33 18.50 -6.94
C ASN A 44 0.71 18.86 -5.58
N ILE A 45 1.51 19.05 -4.52
CA ILE A 45 0.99 19.29 -3.15
C ILE A 45 1.64 20.56 -2.56
N PRO A 46 0.87 21.64 -2.33
CA PRO A 46 1.31 22.73 -1.47
C PRO A 46 1.46 22.23 -0.03
N MET A 47 2.54 22.62 0.65
CA MET A 47 2.88 22.09 1.98
C MET A 47 1.77 22.26 3.02
N ASP A 48 0.98 23.34 2.91
CA ASP A 48 -0.12 23.65 3.84
C ASP A 48 -1.26 22.61 3.79
N TYR A 49 -1.37 21.85 2.70
CA TYR A 49 -2.38 20.79 2.53
C TYR A 49 -1.79 19.39 2.67
N MET A 50 -0.54 19.26 3.11
CA MET A 50 0.13 17.96 3.18
C MET A 50 -0.58 17.00 4.13
N GLU A 51 -1.03 17.49 5.29
CA GLU A 51 -1.72 16.68 6.29
C GLU A 51 -3.04 16.12 5.75
N GLU A 52 -3.89 16.98 5.19
CA GLU A 52 -5.16 16.60 4.55
C GLU A 52 -4.93 15.57 3.43
N VAL A 53 -3.92 15.78 2.58
CA VAL A 53 -3.59 14.83 1.52
C VAL A 53 -3.14 13.48 2.10
N LEU A 54 -2.35 13.46 3.17
CA LEU A 54 -1.92 12.21 3.79
C LEU A 54 -3.10 11.44 4.41
N GLU A 55 -4.05 12.13 5.04
CA GLU A 55 -5.27 11.52 5.58
C GLU A 55 -6.14 10.90 4.47
N ASP A 56 -6.36 11.62 3.38
CA ASP A 56 -7.11 11.13 2.22
C ASP A 56 -6.43 9.91 1.59
N LEU A 57 -5.10 9.96 1.44
CA LEU A 57 -4.32 8.85 0.92
C LEU A 57 -4.36 7.63 1.84
N GLU A 58 -4.30 7.83 3.16
CA GLU A 58 -4.41 6.74 4.13
C GLU A 58 -5.77 6.04 3.99
N ALA A 59 -6.86 6.81 3.94
CA ALA A 59 -8.21 6.26 3.75
C ALA A 59 -8.32 5.44 2.46
N GLU A 60 -7.79 5.95 1.34
CA GLU A 60 -7.81 5.26 0.05
C GLU A 60 -6.96 3.98 0.08
N VAL A 61 -5.75 4.03 0.65
CA VAL A 61 -4.86 2.86 0.78
C VAL A 61 -5.49 1.78 1.65
N ILE A 62 -6.14 2.15 2.77
CA ILE A 62 -6.86 1.21 3.63
C ILE A 62 -7.97 0.51 2.85
N GLU A 63 -8.74 1.25 2.05
CA GLU A 63 -9.82 0.68 1.25
C GLU A 63 -9.29 -0.30 0.20
N ILE A 64 -8.26 0.08 -0.56
CA ILE A 64 -7.64 -0.79 -1.56
C ILE A 64 -7.04 -2.03 -0.89
N TYR A 65 -6.31 -1.85 0.21
CA TYR A 65 -5.71 -2.94 0.98
C TYR A 65 -6.77 -3.95 1.41
N ARG A 66 -7.88 -3.50 2.02
CA ARG A 66 -8.97 -4.37 2.45
C ARG A 66 -9.61 -5.13 1.30
N LYS A 67 -9.85 -4.46 0.16
CA LYS A 67 -10.41 -5.11 -1.03
C LYS A 67 -9.46 -6.17 -1.60
N LYS A 68 -8.15 -5.92 -1.60
CA LYS A 68 -7.15 -6.87 -2.12
C LYS A 68 -6.89 -8.05 -1.19
N THR A 69 -6.96 -7.83 0.11
CA THR A 69 -6.67 -8.82 1.15
C THR A 69 -7.93 -9.42 1.78
N TYR A 70 -9.09 -9.19 1.16
CA TYR A 70 -10.37 -9.69 1.67
C TYR A 70 -10.33 -11.20 1.92
N GLY A 71 -10.83 -11.62 3.09
CA GLY A 71 -10.82 -13.02 3.52
C GLY A 71 -9.55 -13.47 4.26
N PHE A 72 -8.58 -12.58 4.49
CA PHE A 72 -7.38 -12.88 5.28
C PHE A 72 -7.33 -11.99 6.52
N LEU A 73 -6.94 -12.56 7.67
CA LEU A 73 -6.87 -11.82 8.94
C LEU A 73 -5.63 -10.95 9.04
N THR A 74 -4.57 -11.34 8.33
CA THR A 74 -3.28 -10.63 8.37
C THR A 74 -2.65 -10.54 6.99
N LEU A 75 -1.80 -9.54 6.80
CA LEU A 75 -0.97 -9.42 5.61
C LEU A 75 -0.05 -10.65 5.43
N GLU A 76 0.45 -11.21 6.52
CA GLU A 76 1.25 -12.45 6.50
C GLU A 76 0.47 -13.61 5.85
N GLU A 77 -0.76 -13.84 6.33
CA GLU A 77 -1.63 -14.90 5.83
C GLU A 77 -1.92 -14.74 4.33
N TYR A 78 -2.29 -13.52 3.93
CA TYR A 78 -2.49 -13.17 2.53
C TYR A 78 -1.24 -13.47 1.67
N ARG A 79 -0.06 -13.00 2.10
CA ARG A 79 1.21 -13.21 1.36
C ARG A 79 1.57 -14.69 1.26
N ARG A 80 1.40 -15.45 2.36
CA ARG A 80 1.65 -16.90 2.37
C ARG A 80 0.74 -17.63 1.38
N HIS A 81 -0.54 -17.26 1.32
CA HIS A 81 -1.50 -17.89 0.42
C HIS A 81 -1.26 -17.51 -1.05
N LYS A 82 -0.89 -16.25 -1.34
CA LYS A 82 -0.83 -15.75 -2.73
C LYS A 82 0.53 -15.85 -3.40
N PHE A 83 1.63 -15.75 -2.65
CA PHE A 83 2.97 -15.58 -3.24
C PHE A 83 3.95 -16.68 -2.86
N ARG A 84 3.79 -17.32 -1.70
CA ARG A 84 4.74 -18.34 -1.25
C ARG A 84 4.73 -19.62 -2.11
N GLN A 85 3.64 -19.91 -2.83
CA GLN A 85 3.58 -21.05 -3.75
C GLN A 85 4.33 -20.83 -5.07
N LYS A 86 4.77 -19.60 -5.39
CA LYS A 86 5.50 -19.33 -6.64
C LYS A 86 6.99 -19.62 -6.57
N ASP A 87 7.57 -19.71 -5.38
CA ASP A 87 9.02 -19.93 -5.20
C ASP A 87 9.40 -21.43 -5.13
N ASP A 88 8.41 -22.34 -5.11
CA ASP A 88 8.60 -23.80 -4.99
C ASP A 88 8.32 -24.57 -6.31
N GLN A 89 8.24 -23.90 -7.47
CA GLN A 89 8.10 -24.52 -8.80
C GLN A 89 9.22 -24.14 -9.76
#